data_AF-A0A4Q3ENF7-F1
#
_entry.id   AF-A0A4Q3ENF7-F1
#
_cell.length_a   1.000
_cell.length_b   1.000
_cell.length_c   1.000
_cell.angle_alpha   90.00
_cell.angle_beta   90.00
_cell.angle_gamma   90.00
#
_symmetry.space_group_name_H-M   'P 1'
#
loop_
_entity.id
_entity.type
_entity.pdbx_description
1 polymer ?
#
loop_
_entity_poly.entity_id
_entity_poly.type
_entity_poly.pdbx_seq_one_letter_code
_entity_poly.pdbx_strand_id
1 'polypeptide(L)'
;MELVTIATFSTSIEAHIQKGYLENEGIPCFLKDEHTISANPMYDVAMGGIKLQVWESDAQRAYNLLQETKQQAPETPAINYKHKLTTGQRIAIAAIILFILVGLIISLN
;
A
#
# COMPACT_ATOMS: atom_id res chain seq x y z
N MET A 1 -25.53 -5.76 -9.95
CA MET A 1 -24.18 -5.43 -10.44
C MET A 1 -23.22 -5.84 -9.34
N GLU A 2 -22.35 -6.80 -9.63
CA GLU A 2 -21.40 -7.37 -8.67
C GLU A 2 -20.00 -6.81 -8.94
N LEU A 3 -19.24 -6.56 -7.87
CA LEU A 3 -17.84 -6.15 -7.95
C LEU A 3 -16.95 -7.38 -7.83
N VAL A 4 -16.04 -7.55 -8.79
CA VAL A 4 -15.09 -8.66 -8.81
C VAL A 4 -13.66 -8.14 -8.70
N THR A 5 -12.82 -8.85 -7.97
CA THR A 5 -11.39 -8.51 -7.84
C THR A 5 -10.62 -9.00 -9.06
N ILE A 6 -9.93 -8.10 -9.74
CA ILE A 6 -9.14 -8.40 -10.95
C ILE A 6 -7.63 -8.41 -10.69
N ALA A 7 -7.17 -7.72 -9.64
CA ALA A 7 -5.77 -7.66 -9.26
C ALA A 7 -5.64 -7.37 -7.76
N THR A 8 -4.49 -7.69 -7.19
CA THR A 8 -4.18 -7.40 -5.79
C THR A 8 -2.75 -6.90 -5.67
N PHE A 9 -2.55 -5.86 -4.86
CA PHE A 9 -1.30 -5.10 -4.77
C PHE A 9 -0.83 -5.00 -3.33
N SER A 10 0.49 -5.01 -3.11
CA SER A 10 1.07 -4.86 -1.77
C SER A 10 1.21 -3.41 -1.34
N THR A 11 1.10 -2.44 -2.26
CA THR A 11 1.27 -1.02 -1.95
C THR A 11 0.13 -0.19 -2.52
N SER A 12 -0.29 0.85 -1.77
CA SER A 12 -1.33 1.79 -2.21
C SER A 12 -0.89 2.55 -3.47
N ILE A 13 0.40 2.87 -3.58
CA ILE A 13 0.96 3.54 -4.76
C ILE A 13 0.73 2.73 -6.03
N GLU A 14 1.11 1.45 -6.03
CA GLU A 14 0.91 0.58 -7.20
C GLU A 14 -0.58 0.39 -7.53
N ALA A 15 -1.41 0.20 -6.50
CA ALA A 15 -2.86 0.06 -6.66
C ALA A 15 -3.49 1.30 -7.32
N HIS A 16 -3.11 2.51 -6.89
CA HIS A 16 -3.62 3.76 -7.47
C HIS A 16 -3.13 4.02 -8.89
N ILE A 17 -1.90 3.61 -9.23
CA ILE A 17 -1.39 3.70 -10.61
C ILE A 17 -2.29 2.87 -11.54
N GLN A 18 -2.56 1.62 -11.18
CA GLN A 18 -3.40 0.74 -11.99
C GLN A 18 -4.86 1.18 -12.03
N LYS A 19 -5.38 1.68 -10.90
CA LYS A 19 -6.71 2.31 -10.82
C LYS A 19 -6.83 3.48 -11.80
N GLY A 20 -5.89 4.42 -11.75
CA GLY A 20 -5.90 5.59 -12.63
C GLY A 20 -5.80 5.23 -14.10
N TYR A 21 -5.03 4.19 -14.44
CA TYR A 21 -4.96 3.67 -15.80
C TYR A 21 -6.31 3.12 -16.28
N LEU A 22 -6.98 2.28 -15.50
CA LEU A 22 -8.31 1.76 -15.85
C LEU A 22 -9.38 2.87 -15.93
N GLU A 23 -9.34 3.84 -15.02
CA GLU A 23 -10.26 4.98 -15.04
C GLU A 23 -10.05 5.85 -16.29
N ASN A 24 -8.81 6.04 -16.73
CA ASN A 24 -8.49 6.75 -17.97
C ASN A 24 -9.02 6.03 -19.22
N GLU A 25 -9.06 4.69 -19.18
CA GLU A 25 -9.70 3.84 -20.20
C GLU A 25 -11.23 3.75 -20.06
N GLY A 26 -11.81 4.54 -19.16
CA GLY A 26 -13.25 4.61 -18.93
C GLY A 26 -13.84 3.42 -18.18
N ILE A 27 -13.03 2.69 -17.41
CA ILE A 27 -13.48 1.57 -16.57
C ILE A 27 -13.57 2.03 -15.11
N PRO A 28 -14.79 2.15 -14.55
CA PRO A 28 -14.96 2.42 -13.13
C PRO A 28 -14.37 1.30 -12.27
N CYS A 29 -13.50 1.67 -11.33
CA CYS A 29 -12.82 0.71 -10.46
C CYS A 29 -12.66 1.23 -9.03
N PHE A 30 -12.55 0.31 -8.08
CA PHE A 30 -12.55 0.58 -6.65
C PHE A 30 -11.43 -0.18 -5.96
N LEU A 31 -10.81 0.45 -4.96
CA LEU A 31 -9.83 -0.20 -4.10
C LEU A 31 -10.50 -0.66 -2.80
N LYS A 32 -10.32 -1.93 -2.47
CA LYS A 32 -10.77 -2.53 -1.21
C LYS A 32 -9.57 -2.84 -0.32
N ASP A 33 -9.76 -2.76 0.98
CA ASP A 33 -8.78 -3.06 2.04
C ASP A 33 -7.60 -2.05 2.17
N GLU A 34 -7.64 -0.92 1.43
CA GLU A 34 -6.59 0.13 1.43
C GLU A 34 -6.38 0.81 2.80
N HIS A 35 -7.47 1.23 3.45
CA HIS A 35 -7.39 1.94 4.72
C HIS A 35 -6.96 1.05 5.89
N THR A 36 -7.17 -0.28 5.79
CA THR A 36 -6.80 -1.25 6.83
C THR A 36 -5.30 -1.55 6.82
N ILE A 37 -4.67 -1.60 5.64
CA ILE A 37 -3.23 -1.84 5.47
C ILE A 37 -2.42 -0.61 5.91
N SER A 38 -2.95 0.59 5.68
CA SER A 38 -2.30 1.86 6.03
C SER A 38 -2.13 2.06 7.55
N ALA A 39 -3.04 1.49 8.36
CA ALA A 39 -3.07 1.69 9.81
C ALA A 39 -2.13 0.74 10.58
N ASN A 40 -1.83 -0.46 10.06
CA ASN A 40 -0.89 -1.37 10.70
C ASN A 40 -0.26 -2.33 9.67
N PRO A 41 0.96 -2.02 9.17
CA PRO A 41 1.66 -2.79 8.13
C PRO A 41 1.91 -4.27 8.48
N MET A 42 1.77 -4.66 9.75
CA MET A 42 1.96 -6.03 10.21
C MET A 42 0.76 -6.96 9.90
N TYR A 43 -0.39 -6.43 9.44
CA TYR A 43 -1.56 -7.21 9.02
C TYR A 43 -1.57 -7.65 7.55
N ASP A 44 -0.55 -7.25 6.78
CA ASP A 44 -0.43 -7.50 5.33
C ASP A 44 -0.52 -9.01 4.96
N VAL A 45 -0.12 -9.90 5.89
CA VAL A 45 -0.06 -11.35 5.67
C VAL A 45 -1.45 -12.04 5.67
N ALA A 46 -2.50 -11.41 6.22
CA ALA A 46 -3.80 -12.09 6.43
C ALA A 46 -4.90 -11.70 5.41
N MET A 47 -4.80 -10.54 4.74
CA MET A 47 -5.88 -9.99 3.91
C MET A 47 -5.64 -10.14 2.39
N GLY A 48 -4.42 -10.50 2.00
CA GLY A 48 -4.03 -10.73 0.61
C GLY A 48 -3.55 -9.49 -0.15
N GLY A 49 -3.54 -8.30 0.48
CA GLY A 49 -3.17 -7.02 -0.14
C GLY A 49 -4.38 -6.14 -0.52
N ILE A 50 -4.11 -4.99 -1.15
CA ILE A 50 -5.11 -4.03 -1.64
C ILE A 50 -5.75 -4.59 -2.91
N LYS A 51 -7.07 -4.80 -2.90
CA LYS A 51 -7.79 -5.43 -4.01
C LYS A 51 -8.35 -4.38 -4.95
N LEU A 52 -7.98 -4.45 -6.22
CA LEU A 52 -8.59 -3.65 -7.29
C LEU A 52 -9.81 -4.38 -7.84
N GLN A 53 -10.98 -3.74 -7.73
CA GLN A 53 -12.25 -4.31 -8.12
C GLN A 53 -12.89 -3.49 -9.24
N VAL A 54 -13.58 -4.18 -10.15
CA VAL A 54 -14.38 -3.59 -11.23
C VAL A 54 -15.75 -4.26 -11.25
N TRP A 55 -16.70 -3.68 -11.99
CA TRP A 55 -17.94 -4.40 -12.28
C TRP A 55 -17.65 -5.66 -13.08
N GLU A 56 -18.37 -6.74 -12.78
CA GLU A 56 -18.23 -8.02 -13.48
C GLU A 56 -18.33 -7.86 -15.01
N SER A 57 -19.18 -6.94 -15.49
CA SER A 57 -19.33 -6.60 -16.91
C SER A 57 -18.05 -6.09 -17.57
N ASP A 58 -17.16 -5.45 -16.81
CA ASP A 58 -15.92 -4.84 -17.29
C ASP A 58 -14.68 -5.70 -16.98
N ALA A 59 -14.85 -6.81 -16.24
CA ALA A 59 -13.76 -7.63 -15.72
C ALA A 59 -12.81 -8.12 -16.81
N GLN A 60 -13.33 -8.65 -17.91
CA GLN A 60 -12.52 -9.17 -19.00
C GLN A 60 -11.74 -8.06 -19.72
N ARG A 61 -12.39 -6.91 -19.95
CA ARG A 61 -11.75 -5.75 -20.60
C ARG A 61 -10.64 -5.19 -19.71
N ALA A 62 -10.93 -5.00 -18.43
CA ALA A 62 -9.97 -4.50 -17.45
C ALA A 62 -8.75 -5.42 -17.32
N TYR A 63 -8.97 -6.74 -17.28
CA TYR A 63 -7.89 -7.72 -17.22
C TYR A 63 -6.94 -7.61 -18.42
N ASN A 64 -7.48 -7.47 -19.63
CA ASN A 64 -6.67 -7.36 -20.85
C ASN A 64 -5.79 -6.09 -20.83
N LEU A 65 -6.36 -4.94 -20.45
CA LEU A 65 -5.63 -3.67 -20.33
C LEU A 65 -4.48 -3.74 -19.32
N LEU A 66 -4.70 -4.38 -18.16
CA LEU A 66 -3.64 -4.56 -17.16
C LEU A 66 -2.48 -5.43 -17.68
N GLN A 67 -2.76 -6.43 -18.52
CA GLN A 67 -1.73 -7.28 -19.11
C GLN A 67 -0.89 -6.55 -20.17
N GLU A 68 -1.51 -5.68 -20.96
CA GLU A 68 -0.81 -4.83 -21.94
C GLU A 68 0.20 -3.90 -21.25
N THR A 69 -0.18 -3.32 -20.10
CA THR A 69 0.70 -2.46 -19.30
C THR A 69 1.90 -3.23 -18.75
N LYS A 70 1.69 -4.48 -18.32
CA LYS A 70 2.76 -5.31 -17.72
C LYS A 70 3.84 -5.69 -18.74
N GLN A 71 3.49 -5.77 -20.02
CA GLN A 71 4.43 -6.06 -21.11
C GLN A 71 5.28 -4.85 -21.52
N GLN A 72 4.88 -3.63 -21.12
CA GLN A 72 5.54 -2.38 -21.49
C GLN A 72 6.39 -1.78 -20.37
N ALA A 73 6.37 -2.34 -19.17
CA ALA A 73 7.19 -1.84 -18.07
C ALA A 73 8.69 -2.14 -18.34
N PRO A 74 9.58 -1.13 -18.39
CA PRO A 74 11.00 -1.38 -18.27
C PRO A 74 11.23 -2.07 -16.93
N GLU A 75 12.08 -3.09 -16.91
CA GLU A 75 12.49 -3.81 -15.71
C GLU A 75 13.16 -2.83 -14.74
N THR A 76 12.38 -2.15 -13.90
CA THR A 76 12.94 -1.30 -12.87
C THR A 76 13.56 -2.23 -11.83
N PRO A 77 14.88 -2.15 -11.57
CA PRO A 77 15.50 -2.95 -10.54
C PRO A 77 14.78 -2.62 -9.24
N ALA A 78 14.29 -3.65 -8.53
CA ALA A 78 13.61 -3.49 -7.26
C ALA A 78 14.46 -2.62 -6.32
N ILE A 79 14.10 -1.35 -6.19
CA ILE A 79 14.78 -0.44 -5.28
C ILE A 79 14.29 -0.84 -3.89
N ASN A 80 15.12 -1.60 -3.19
CA ASN A 80 14.79 -2.14 -1.89
C ASN A 80 14.74 -1.01 -0.86
N TYR A 81 13.56 -0.42 -0.65
CA TYR A 81 13.30 0.60 0.40
C TYR A 81 13.31 0.00 1.83
N LYS A 82 14.07 -1.06 2.12
CA LYS A 82 14.34 -1.49 3.50
C LYS A 82 15.36 -0.56 4.14
N HIS A 83 14.90 0.60 4.60
CA HIS A 83 15.66 1.31 5.62
C HIS A 83 15.44 0.61 6.96
N LYS A 84 16.35 -0.30 7.33
CA LYS A 84 16.35 -0.93 8.65
C LYS A 84 16.96 0.07 9.64
N LEU A 85 16.21 0.45 10.69
CA LEU A 85 16.77 1.29 11.76
C LEU A 85 18.05 0.62 12.28
N THR A 86 19.15 1.37 12.20
CA THR A 86 20.43 0.94 12.76
C THR A 86 20.33 0.90 14.29
N THR A 87 21.14 0.07 14.94
CA THR A 87 21.16 -0.03 16.40
C THR A 87 21.37 1.33 17.07
N GLY A 88 22.17 2.21 16.46
CA GLY A 88 22.36 3.59 16.93
C GLY A 88 21.08 4.44 16.89
N GLN A 89 20.30 4.36 15.81
CA GLN A 89 19.03 5.09 15.69
C GLN A 89 17.99 4.60 16.72
N ARG A 90 17.98 3.31 17.05
CA ARG A 90 17.08 2.76 18.07
C ARG A 90 17.39 3.28 19.47
N ILE A 91 18.68 3.37 19.81
CA ILE A 91 19.14 3.92 21.09
C ILE A 91 18.79 5.42 21.19
N ALA A 92 19.02 6.19 20.11
CA ALA A 92 18.69 7.61 20.08
C ALA A 92 17.18 7.85 20.29
N ILE A 93 16.32 7.10 19.61
CA ILE A 93 14.86 7.19 19.78
C ILE A 93 14.45 6.84 21.21
N ALA A 94 15.01 5.77 21.78
CA ALA A 94 14.73 5.38 23.16
C ALA A 94 15.16 6.46 24.17
N ALA A 95 16.31 7.11 23.96
CA ALA A 95 16.80 8.18 24.81
C ALA A 95 15.91 9.44 24.75
N ILE A 96 15.44 9.81 23.55
CA ILE A 96 14.51 10.94 23.37
C ILE A 96 13.19 10.67 24.10
N ILE A 97 12.63 9.46 23.94
CA ILE A 97 11.40 9.06 24.63
C ILE A 97 11.58 9.12 26.15
N LEU A 98 12.71 8.62 26.66
CA LEU A 98 13.02 8.66 28.09
C LEU A 98 13.13 10.09 28.62
N PHE A 99 13.81 10.98 27.88
CA PHE A 99 13.95 12.39 28.27
C PHE A 99 12.60 13.10 28.36
N ILE A 100 11.70 12.85 27.39
CA ILE A 100 10.33 13.40 27.40
C ILE A 100 9.54 12.88 28.61
N LEU A 101 9.61 11.59 28.92
CA LEU A 101 8.92 11.00 30.08
C LEU A 101 9.42 11.55 31.40
N VAL A 102 10.74 11.69 31.57
CA VAL A 102 11.33 12.27 32.78
C VAL A 102 10.94 13.74 32.93
N GLY A 103 10.98 14.51 31.85
CA GLY A 103 10.53 15.91 31.86
C GLY A 103 9.05 16.06 32.24
N LEU A 104 8.19 15.15 31.75
CA LEU A 104 6.77 15.13 32.08
C LEU A 104 6.57 14.86 33.58
N ILE A 105 7.27 13.88 34.16
CA ILE A 105 7.17 13.52 35.58
C ILE A 105 7.60 14.68 36.48
N ILE A 106 8.69 15.38 36.13
CA ILE A 106 9.17 16.56 36.88
C ILE A 106 8.16 17.71 36.79
N SER A 107 7.50 17.90 35.65
CA SER A 107 6.52 18.97 35.47
C SER A 107 5.19 18.75 36.22
N LEU A 108 4.89 17.51 36.64
CA LEU A 108 3.65 17.17 37.35
C LEU A 108 3.77 17.25 38.88
N ASN A 109 4.98 17.45 39.41
CA ASN A 109 5.28 17.46 40.85
C ASN A 109 5.76 18.83 41.30
#